data_AF-A0A937X054-F1
#
_entry.id   AF-A0A937X054-F1
#
_cell.length_a   1.000
_cell.length_b   1.000
_cell.length_c   1.000
_cell.angle_alpha   90.00
_cell.angle_beta   90.00
_cell.angle_gamma   90.00
#
_symmetry.space_group_name_H-M   'P 1'
#
loop_
_entity.id
_entity.type
_entity.pdbx_description
1 polymer ?
#
loop_
_entity_poly.entity_id
_entity_poly.type
_entity_poly.pdbx_seq_one_letter_code
_entity_poly.pdbx_strand_id
1 'polypeptide(L)'
;MALSSSERPPDWKQIEALPAFRNLLAAKRRFILPATVFFVVYYFALPVLVGYAPAFMARKIAGPVNLAYLFALSQFFMAWILAALYLRAAGRFDQMANDIKHTIER
;
A
#
# COMPACT_ATOMS: atom_id res chain seq x y z
N MET A 1 4.58 1.04 46.65
CA MET A 1 3.57 1.03 45.57
C MET A 1 4.23 0.40 44.36
N ALA A 2 4.11 -0.92 44.22
CA ALA A 2 4.73 -1.66 43.12
C ALA A 2 3.87 -1.46 41.87
N LEU A 3 4.47 -0.91 40.82
CA LEU A 3 3.82 -0.70 39.51
C LEU A 3 3.29 -2.04 39.00
N SER A 4 2.01 -2.09 38.66
CA SER A 4 1.39 -3.28 38.06
C SER A 4 2.18 -3.67 36.80
N SER A 5 2.32 -4.97 36.56
CA SER A 5 3.03 -5.54 35.41
C SER A 5 2.59 -5.02 34.03
N SER A 6 1.50 -4.25 33.95
CA SER A 6 0.99 -3.54 32.77
C SER A 6 1.77 -2.28 32.37
N GLU A 7 2.70 -1.76 33.18
CA GLU A 7 3.43 -0.51 32.88
C GLU A 7 4.82 -0.70 32.24
N ARG A 8 5.28 -1.95 32.04
CA ARG A 8 6.56 -2.17 31.34
C ARG A 8 6.35 -2.02 29.83
N PRO A 9 7.10 -1.14 29.14
CA PRO A 9 7.03 -1.06 27.69
C PRO A 9 7.35 -2.44 27.08
N PRO A 10 6.65 -2.84 26.00
CA PRO A 10 6.92 -4.11 25.33
C PRO A 10 8.41 -4.21 24.98
N ASP A 11 9.02 -5.37 25.21
CA ASP A 11 10.40 -5.60 24.78
C ASP A 11 10.43 -5.79 23.25
N TRP A 12 10.53 -4.66 22.55
CA TRP A 12 10.51 -4.62 21.08
C TRP A 12 11.57 -5.48 20.44
N LYS A 13 12.72 -5.70 21.09
CA LYS A 13 13.80 -6.55 20.58
C LYS A 13 13.41 -8.03 20.58
N GLN A 14 12.70 -8.48 21.62
CA GLN A 14 12.17 -9.85 21.65
C GLN A 14 11.09 -10.06 20.59
N ILE A 15 10.20 -9.08 20.41
CA ILE A 15 9.13 -9.15 19.41
C ILE A 15 9.70 -9.16 17.98
N GLU A 16 10.72 -8.35 17.70
CA GLU A 16 11.38 -8.31 16.39
C GLU A 16 12.11 -9.62 16.05
N ALA A 17 12.66 -10.30 17.08
CA ALA A 17 13.32 -11.58 16.92
C ALA A 17 12.34 -12.73 16.60
N LEU A 18 11.03 -12.55 16.81
CA LEU A 18 10.05 -13.59 16.53
C LEU A 18 9.96 -13.89 15.02
N PRO A 19 10.01 -15.17 14.61
CA PRO A 19 9.86 -15.54 13.20
C PRO A 19 8.49 -15.13 12.64
N ALA A 20 7.45 -15.14 13.46
CA ALA A 20 6.10 -14.67 13.10
C ALA A 20 6.09 -13.17 12.72
N PHE A 21 6.84 -12.33 13.43
CA PHE A 21 6.95 -10.90 13.14
C PHE A 21 7.68 -10.65 11.81
N ARG A 22 8.76 -11.40 11.54
CA ARG A 22 9.47 -11.34 10.25
C ARG A 22 8.57 -11.77 9.09
N ASN A 23 7.75 -12.80 9.29
CA ASN A 23 6.77 -13.26 8.29
C ASN A 23 5.69 -12.20 8.02
N LEU A 24 5.19 -11.51 9.06
CA LEU A 24 4.25 -10.40 8.91
C LEU A 24 4.85 -9.26 8.06
N LEU A 25 6.08 -8.86 8.35
CA LEU A 25 6.78 -7.82 7.59
C LEU A 25 7.03 -8.23 6.14
N ALA A 26 7.44 -9.49 5.91
CA ALA A 26 7.64 -10.02 4.56
C ALA A 26 6.32 -10.03 3.76
N ALA A 27 5.21 -10.43 4.39
CA ALA A 27 3.90 -10.43 3.77
C ALA A 27 3.42 -9.01 3.42
N LYS A 28 3.64 -8.03 4.31
CA LYS A 28 3.35 -6.61 4.05
C LYS A 28 4.19 -6.07 2.89
N ARG A 29 5.50 -6.29 2.92
CA ARG A 29 6.43 -5.82 1.87
C ARG A 29 6.08 -6.41 0.50
N ARG A 30 5.76 -7.70 0.42
CA ARG A 30 5.40 -8.37 -0.84
C ARG A 30 4.11 -7.81 -1.47
N PHE A 31 3.25 -7.16 -0.70
CA PHE A 31 2.06 -6.50 -1.20
C PHE A 31 2.32 -5.01 -1.50
N ILE A 32 2.89 -4.28 -0.55
CA ILE A 32 3.03 -2.82 -0.63
C ILE A 32 4.07 -2.44 -1.68
N LEU A 33 5.22 -3.11 -1.73
CA LEU A 33 6.31 -2.75 -2.63
C LEU A 33 5.90 -2.76 -4.12
N PRO A 34 5.31 -3.84 -4.67
CA PRO A 34 4.87 -3.83 -6.07
C PRO A 34 3.74 -2.82 -6.31
N ALA A 35 2.82 -2.64 -5.35
CA ALA A 35 1.75 -1.65 -5.46
C ALA A 35 2.29 -0.22 -5.54
N THR A 36 3.29 0.12 -4.71
CA THR A 36 3.97 1.42 -4.76
C THR A 36 4.72 1.62 -6.07
N VAL A 37 5.47 0.62 -6.54
CA VAL A 37 6.18 0.71 -7.83
C VAL A 37 5.20 0.94 -8.97
N PHE A 38 4.11 0.17 -9.03
CA PHE A 38 3.06 0.36 -10.03
C PHE A 38 2.43 1.76 -9.94
N PHE A 39 2.08 2.21 -8.73
CA PHE A 39 1.52 3.54 -8.50
C PHE A 39 2.45 4.63 -9.04
N VAL A 40 3.73 4.59 -8.68
CA VAL A 40 4.73 5.59 -9.10
C VAL A 40 4.84 5.60 -10.63
N VAL A 41 5.01 4.43 -11.26
CA VAL A 41 5.12 4.32 -12.72
C VAL A 41 3.87 4.86 -13.40
N TYR A 42 2.68 4.45 -12.94
CA TYR A 42 1.41 4.87 -13.53
C TYR A 42 1.13 6.37 -13.31
N TYR A 43 1.49 6.91 -12.15
CA TYR A 43 1.33 8.32 -11.82
C TYR A 43 2.19 9.20 -12.73
N PHE A 44 3.49 8.87 -12.85
CA PHE A 44 4.42 9.63 -13.69
C PHE A 44 4.28 9.36 -15.19
N ALA A 45 3.59 8.28 -15.59
CA ALA A 45 3.31 8.03 -17.00
C ALA A 45 2.55 9.19 -17.66
N LEU A 46 1.64 9.87 -16.95
CA LEU A 46 0.89 11.00 -17.50
C LEU A 46 1.81 12.18 -17.91
N PRO A 47 2.58 12.81 -17.01
CA PRO A 47 3.44 13.93 -17.39
C PRO A 47 4.51 13.53 -18.40
N VAL A 48 5.03 12.29 -18.33
CA VAL A 48 5.97 11.75 -19.32
C VAL A 48 5.31 11.66 -20.69
N LEU A 49 4.13 11.03 -20.81
CA LEU A 49 3.43 10.91 -22.09
C LEU A 49 2.98 12.27 -22.65
N VAL A 50 2.56 13.20 -21.79
CA VAL A 50 2.20 14.56 -22.21
C VAL A 50 3.43 15.32 -22.73
N GLY A 51 4.59 15.18 -22.09
CA GLY A 51 5.82 15.86 -22.50
C GLY A 51 6.48 15.26 -23.74
N TYR A 52 6.56 13.93 -23.84
CA TYR A 52 7.26 13.24 -24.92
C TYR A 52 6.36 12.83 -26.09
N ALA A 53 5.06 12.63 -25.86
CA ALA A 53 4.09 12.22 -26.89
C ALA A 53 2.81 13.09 -26.87
N PRO A 54 2.92 14.42 -26.96
CA PRO A 54 1.78 15.33 -26.86
C PRO A 54 0.72 15.07 -27.94
N ALA A 55 1.13 14.72 -29.16
CA ALA A 55 0.21 14.40 -30.26
C ALA A 55 -0.65 13.15 -29.99
N PHE A 56 -0.10 12.17 -29.27
CA PHE A 56 -0.84 10.99 -28.83
C PHE A 56 -1.86 11.37 -27.74
N MET A 57 -1.41 12.09 -26.71
CA MET A 57 -2.26 12.50 -25.59
C MET A 57 -3.35 13.51 -25.98
N ALA A 58 -3.15 14.28 -27.05
CA ALA A 58 -4.11 15.23 -27.61
C ALA A 58 -5.20 14.58 -28.47
N ARG A 59 -5.13 13.27 -28.77
CA ARG A 59 -6.18 12.60 -29.54
C ARG A 59 -7.52 12.72 -28.83
N LYS A 60 -8.49 13.33 -29.53
CA LYS A 60 -9.85 13.54 -29.05
C LYS A 60 -10.60 12.22 -29.05
N ILE A 61 -11.38 12.00 -27.99
CA ILE A 61 -12.25 10.83 -27.84
C ILE A 61 -13.71 11.26 -28.05
N ALA A 62 -14.14 12.30 -27.35
CA ALA A 62 -15.48 12.85 -27.45
C ALA A 62 -15.47 14.36 -27.16
N GLY A 63 -15.88 15.17 -28.12
CA GLY A 63 -15.91 16.62 -27.99
C GLY A 63 -14.53 17.20 -27.59
N PRO A 64 -14.43 18.02 -26.52
CA PRO A 64 -13.17 18.57 -26.04
C PRO A 64 -12.32 17.57 -25.23
N VAL A 65 -12.85 16.38 -24.91
CA VAL A 65 -12.15 15.38 -24.10
C VAL A 65 -11.15 14.62 -24.96
N ASN A 66 -9.89 14.60 -24.52
CA ASN A 66 -8.78 13.88 -25.13
C ASN A 66 -8.27 12.74 -24.22
N LEU A 67 -7.31 11.96 -24.72
CA LEU A 67 -6.68 10.87 -23.96
C LEU A 67 -6.04 11.35 -22.66
N ALA A 68 -5.46 12.55 -22.62
CA ALA A 68 -4.87 13.09 -21.38
C ALA A 68 -5.91 13.25 -20.27
N TYR A 69 -7.10 13.78 -20.58
CA TYR A 69 -8.19 13.90 -19.61
C TYR A 69 -8.69 12.53 -19.14
N LEU A 70 -8.82 11.56 -20.05
CA LEU A 70 -9.24 10.21 -19.68
C LEU A 70 -8.21 9.52 -18.78
N PHE A 71 -6.92 9.67 -19.08
CA PHE A 71 -5.84 9.13 -18.25
C PHE A 71 -5.79 9.82 -16.87
N ALA A 72 -5.98 11.13 -16.82
CA ALA A 72 -6.06 11.85 -15.54
C ALA A 72 -7.23 11.32 -14.69
N LEU A 73 -8.39 11.07 -15.32
CA LEU A 73 -9.54 10.48 -14.63
C LEU A 73 -9.26 9.05 -14.15
N SER A 74 -8.57 8.23 -14.93
CA SER A 74 -8.23 6.86 -14.53
C SER A 74 -7.28 6.80 -13.33
N GLN A 75 -6.53 7.88 -13.02
CA GLN A 75 -5.71 7.94 -11.81
C GLN A 75 -6.55 7.87 -10.52
N PHE A 76 -7.76 8.45 -10.52
CA PHE A 76 -8.67 8.36 -9.36
C PHE A 76 -9.12 6.92 -9.12
N PHE A 77 -9.58 6.25 -10.19
CA PHE A 77 -9.98 4.84 -10.12
C PHE A 77 -8.81 3.94 -9.71
N MET A 78 -7.61 4.20 -10.23
CA MET A 78 -6.39 3.49 -9.84
C MET A 78 -6.13 3.62 -8.33
N ALA A 79 -6.22 4.84 -7.77
CA ALA A 79 -6.01 5.07 -6.34
C ALA A 79 -7.04 4.32 -5.48
N TRP A 80 -8.33 4.38 -5.85
CA TRP A 80 -9.38 3.63 -5.16
C TRP A 80 -9.19 2.11 -5.25
N ILE A 81 -8.78 1.59 -6.40
CA ILE A 81 -8.47 0.17 -6.57
C ILE A 81 -7.32 -0.24 -5.65
N LEU A 82 -6.23 0.53 -5.60
CA LEU A 82 -5.12 0.25 -4.69
C LEU A 82 -5.54 0.30 -3.22
N ALA A 83 -6.38 1.27 -2.84
CA ALA A 83 -6.93 1.36 -1.48
C ALA A 83 -7.81 0.15 -1.14
N ALA A 84 -8.69 -0.27 -2.06
CA ALA A 84 -9.55 -1.44 -1.87
C ALA A 84 -8.75 -2.75 -1.78
N LEU A 85 -7.75 -2.92 -2.66
CA LEU A 85 -6.82 -4.05 -2.60
C LEU A 85 -6.03 -4.06 -1.29
N TYR A 86 -5.59 -2.88 -0.81
CA TYR A 86 -4.92 -2.75 0.48
C TYR A 86 -5.84 -3.14 1.63
N LEU A 87 -7.09 -2.67 1.65
CA LEU A 87 -8.04 -3.02 2.71
C LEU A 87 -8.28 -4.53 2.78
N ARG A 88 -8.37 -5.18 1.62
CA ARG A 88 -8.48 -6.65 1.55
C ARG A 88 -7.22 -7.35 2.07
N ALA A 89 -6.03 -6.83 1.77
CA ALA A 89 -4.78 -7.37 2.28
C ALA A 89 -4.57 -7.11 3.78
N ALA A 90 -5.08 -5.98 4.28
CA ALA A 90 -4.98 -5.57 5.68
C ALA A 90 -5.64 -6.59 6.61
N GLY A 91 -6.81 -7.13 6.25
CA GLY A 91 -7.45 -8.19 7.04
C GLY A 91 -6.55 -9.42 7.28
N ARG A 92 -5.70 -9.78 6.33
CA ARG A 92 -4.71 -10.86 6.52
C ARG A 92 -3.57 -10.44 7.46
N PHE A 93 -3.13 -9.18 7.37
CA PHE A 93 -2.10 -8.66 8.27
C PHE A 93 -2.59 -8.52 9.70
N ASP A 94 -3.86 -8.18 9.89
CA ASP A 94 -4.50 -8.05 11.20
C ASP A 94 -4.61 -9.42 11.90
N GLN A 95 -4.97 -10.48 11.16
CA GLN A 95 -4.93 -11.85 11.67
C GLN A 95 -3.53 -12.24 12.15
N MET A 96 -2.51 -12.06 11.30
CA MET A 96 -1.12 -12.36 11.66
C MET A 96 -0.62 -11.54 12.85
N ALA A 97 -1.08 -10.30 13.01
CA ALA A 97 -0.74 -9.46 14.14
C ALA A 97 -1.40 -9.95 15.45
N ASN A 98 -2.64 -10.43 15.39
CA ASN A 98 -3.33 -11.01 16.54
C ASN A 98 -2.66 -12.31 17.00
N ASP A 99 -2.20 -13.16 16.09
CA ASP A 99 -1.46 -14.38 16.42
C ASP A 99 -0.17 -14.09 17.21
N ILE A 100 0.55 -13.02 16.82
CA ILE A 100 1.76 -12.57 17.53
C ILE A 100 1.41 -12.08 18.93
N LYS A 101 0.33 -11.29 19.09
CA LYS A 101 -0.13 -10.81 20.41
C LYS A 101 -0.46 -11.97 21.34
N HIS A 102 -1.21 -12.97 20.87
CA HIS A 102 -1.55 -14.15 21.67
C HIS A 102 -0.32 -14.99 22.07
N THR A 103 0.76 -14.94 21.29
CA THR A 103 2.01 -15.63 21.62
C THR A 103 2.79 -14.91 22.71
N ILE A 104 2.67 -13.58 22.82
CA ILE A 104 3.37 -12.76 23.82
C ILE A 104 2.62 -12.72 25.16
N GLU A 105 1.28 -12.81 25.14
CA GLU A 105 0.43 -12.81 26.34
C GLU A 105 0.38 -14.17 27.07
N ARG A 106 0.92 -15.24 26.46
CA ARG A 106 1.05 -16.57 27.07
C ARG A 106 2.32 -16.71 27.89
#